data_AF-A0A6H2H933-F1
#
_entry.id   AF-A0A6H2H933-F1
#
_cell.length_a   1.000
_cell.length_b   1.000
_cell.length_c   1.000
_cell.angle_alpha   90.00
_cell.angle_beta   90.00
_cell.angle_gamma   90.00
#
_symmetry.space_group_name_H-M   'P 1'
#
loop_
_entity.id
_entity.type
_entity.pdbx_description
1 polymer ?
#
loop_
_entity_poly.entity_id
_entity_poly.type
_entity_poly.pdbx_seq_one_letter_code
_entity_poly.pdbx_strand_id
1 'polypeptide(L)'
;MTDMRCPYCEADQKVCQDDSGKYSESERHEHTCTSCDKNFVFRTNISFNYNPKKADCLNGEPHILQLTKTWPKNIRRGGAKVVTLSEI
;
A
#
# COMPACT_ATOMS: atom_id res chain seq x y z
N MET A 1 -16.13 -2.02 -7.25
CA MET A 1 -15.05 -2.88 -6.77
C MET A 1 -15.66 -3.95 -5.90
N THR A 2 -15.29 -5.19 -6.18
CA THR A 2 -15.75 -6.40 -5.51
C THR A 2 -14.56 -6.96 -4.75
N ASP A 3 -14.73 -7.30 -3.47
CA ASP A 3 -13.63 -7.72 -2.61
C ASP A 3 -13.42 -9.25 -2.66
N MET A 4 -14.49 -10.01 -2.86
CA MET A 4 -14.46 -11.47 -2.94
C MET A 4 -15.61 -12.03 -3.78
N ARG A 5 -15.48 -13.28 -4.23
CA ARG A 5 -16.56 -14.01 -4.92
C ARG A 5 -17.13 -15.09 -4.02
N CYS A 6 -18.46 -15.24 -4.02
CA CYS A 6 -19.11 -16.30 -3.27
C CYS A 6 -18.69 -17.69 -3.81
N PRO A 7 -18.25 -18.63 -2.96
CA PRO A 7 -17.82 -19.96 -3.41
C PRO A 7 -18.97 -20.85 -3.92
N TYR A 8 -20.23 -20.44 -3.71
CA TYR A 8 -21.41 -21.23 -4.09
C TYR A 8 -22.09 -20.77 -5.38
N CYS A 9 -22.18 -19.47 -5.60
CA CYS A 9 -22.93 -18.89 -6.72
C CYS A 9 -22.10 -17.91 -7.56
N GLU A 10 -20.82 -17.74 -7.23
CA GLU A 10 -19.87 -16.86 -7.90
C GLU A 10 -20.26 -15.38 -7.94
N ALA A 11 -21.35 -15.02 -7.26
CA ALA A 11 -21.78 -13.64 -7.13
C ALA A 11 -20.71 -12.80 -6.43
N ASP A 12 -20.56 -11.58 -6.93
CA ASP A 12 -19.67 -10.57 -6.40
C ASP A 12 -20.13 -10.15 -5.00
N GLN A 13 -19.23 -10.22 -4.02
CA GLN A 13 -19.48 -9.83 -2.63
C GLN A 13 -18.55 -8.68 -2.24
N LYS A 14 -19.10 -7.72 -1.51
CA LYS A 14 -18.34 -6.67 -0.85
C LYS A 14 -18.17 -7.02 0.61
N VAL A 15 -16.94 -6.96 1.10
CA VAL A 15 -16.67 -7.12 2.52
C VAL A 15 -16.94 -5.77 3.15
N CYS A 16 -18.06 -5.64 3.88
CA CYS A 16 -18.32 -4.46 4.70
C CYS A 16 -17.20 -4.34 5.75
N GLN A 17 -16.31 -3.37 5.49
CA GLN A 17 -15.04 -3.10 6.15
C GLN A 17 -15.16 -2.00 7.23
N ASP A 18 -16.40 -1.57 7.50
CA ASP A 18 -16.79 -0.50 8.40
C ASP A 18 -16.75 -0.90 9.89
N ASP A 19 -16.84 -2.19 10.19
CA ASP A 19 -16.67 -2.69 11.55
C ASP A 19 -15.18 -2.99 11.79
N SER A 20 -14.57 -2.16 12.65
CA SER A 20 -13.14 -2.05 12.98
C SER A 20 -12.43 -3.34 13.47
N GLY A 21 -13.04 -4.52 13.34
CA GLY A 21 -12.53 -5.82 13.81
C GLY A 21 -12.12 -6.82 12.72
N LYS A 22 -12.34 -6.57 11.43
CA LYS A 22 -12.12 -7.59 10.35
C LYS A 22 -10.68 -7.72 9.83
N TYR A 23 -9.72 -7.02 10.43
CA TYR A 23 -8.30 -7.13 10.09
C TYR A 23 -7.56 -8.22 10.86
N SER A 24 -8.26 -8.98 11.71
CA SER A 24 -7.69 -10.12 12.41
C SER A 24 -7.41 -11.25 11.42
N GLU A 25 -6.14 -11.48 11.09
CA GLU A 25 -5.69 -12.56 10.20
C GLU A 25 -5.81 -13.95 10.85
N SER A 26 -5.86 -13.98 12.19
CA SER A 26 -5.92 -15.20 12.99
C SER A 26 -7.32 -15.79 13.11
N GLU A 27 -8.35 -14.98 12.81
CA GLU A 27 -9.74 -15.35 13.00
C GLU A 27 -10.43 -15.66 11.67
N ARG A 28 -11.39 -16.58 11.74
CA ARG A 28 -12.26 -16.87 10.62
C ARG A 28 -13.43 -15.90 10.67
N HIS A 29 -13.63 -15.15 9.61
CA HIS A 29 -14.74 -14.21 9.48
C HIS A 29 -15.88 -14.90 8.75
N GLU A 30 -17.08 -14.82 9.31
CA GLU A 30 -18.30 -15.31 8.67
C GLU A 30 -18.91 -14.23 7.78
N HIS A 31 -19.39 -14.62 6.61
CA HIS A 31 -20.11 -13.76 5.68
C HIS A 31 -21.29 -14.49 5.06
N THR A 32 -22.42 -13.79 4.96
CA THR A 32 -23.63 -14.28 4.29
C THR A 32 -23.68 -13.72 2.87
N CYS A 33 -23.80 -14.59 1.88
CA CYS A 33 -23.91 -14.17 0.49
C CYS A 33 -25.24 -13.46 0.22
N THR A 34 -25.21 -12.24 -0.32
CA THR A 34 -26.42 -11.47 -0.66
C THR A 34 -27.23 -12.03 -1.83
N SER A 35 -26.69 -12.96 -2.62
CA SER A 35 -27.39 -13.54 -3.78
C SER A 35 -27.98 -14.93 -3.53
N CYS A 36 -27.41 -15.71 -2.62
CA CYS A 36 -27.85 -17.09 -2.38
C CYS A 36 -28.10 -17.41 -0.90
N ASP A 37 -27.96 -16.42 -0.01
CA ASP A 37 -28.16 -16.52 1.44
C ASP A 37 -27.38 -17.64 2.14
N LYS A 38 -26.32 -18.14 1.50
CA LYS A 38 -25.41 -19.13 2.09
C LYS A 38 -24.32 -18.44 2.89
N ASN A 39 -24.05 -18.97 4.07
CA ASN A 39 -22.91 -18.57 4.89
C ASN A 39 -21.64 -19.24 4.40
N PHE A 40 -20.55 -18.48 4.41
CA PHE A 40 -19.20 -18.99 4.19
C PHE A 40 -18.21 -18.27 5.11
N VAL A 41 -17.05 -18.90 5.29
CA VAL A 41 -15.97 -18.39 6.13
C VAL A 41 -14.80 -17.99 5.25
N PHE A 42 -14.22 -16.83 5.55
CA PHE A 42 -13.01 -16.35 4.88
C PHE A 42 -11.96 -15.93 5.91
N ARG A 43 -10.71 -15.79 5.44
CA ARG A 43 -9.60 -15.26 6.23
C ARG A 43 -9.07 -14.01 5.56
N THR A 44 -8.85 -12.97 6.34
CA THR A 44 -8.17 -11.76 5.87
C THR A 44 -6.67 -12.03 5.91
N ASN A 45 -5.93 -11.62 4.88
CA ASN A 45 -4.47 -11.60 4.91
C ASN A 45 -3.97 -10.17 4.63
N ILE A 46 -3.06 -9.69 5.47
CA ILE A 46 -2.49 -8.35 5.40
C ILE A 46 -0.99 -8.51 5.23
N SER A 47 -0.47 -8.12 4.06
CA SER A 47 0.97 -8.14 3.81
C SER A 47 1.55 -6.73 3.95
N PHE A 48 2.46 -6.55 4.91
CA PHE A 48 3.24 -5.34 5.03
C PHE A 48 4.61 -5.56 4.39
N ASN A 49 4.94 -4.76 3.37
CA ASN A 49 6.26 -4.77 2.77
C ASN A 49 7.02 -3.51 3.16
N TYR A 50 8.04 -3.66 3.98
CA TYR A 50 8.91 -2.57 4.40
C TYR A 50 10.23 -2.66 3.63
N ASN A 51 10.52 -1.64 2.83
CA ASN A 51 11.78 -1.53 2.10
C ASN A 51 12.58 -0.34 2.67
N PRO A 52 13.29 -0.54 3.80
CA PRO A 52 14.05 0.52 4.43
C PRO A 52 15.21 0.93 3.52
N LYS A 53 15.39 2.25 3.35
CA LYS A 53 16.51 2.82 2.61
C LYS A 53 17.35 3.66 3.55
N LYS A 54 18.67 3.61 3.36
CA LYS A 54 19.59 4.53 4.04
C LYS A 54 19.23 5.96 3.66
N ALA A 55 19.12 6.81 4.66
CA ALA A 55 18.80 8.22 4.53
C ALA A 55 19.93 9.04 5.16
N ASP A 56 21.14 8.88 4.63
CA ASP A 56 22.36 9.51 5.15
C ASP A 56 22.19 11.05 5.25
N CYS A 57 21.39 11.64 4.36
CA CYS A 57 21.03 13.06 4.37
C CYS A 57 20.21 13.52 5.60
N LEU A 58 19.48 12.63 6.25
CA LEU A 58 18.76 12.93 7.50
C LEU A 58 19.67 12.82 8.74
N ASN A 59 20.87 12.26 8.56
CA ASN A 59 21.83 12.02 9.65
C ASN A 59 23.07 12.93 9.55
N GLY A 60 23.01 14.00 8.77
CA GLY A 60 24.07 15.02 8.66
C GLY A 60 25.15 14.74 7.62
N GLU A 61 25.08 13.61 6.92
CA GLU A 61 25.98 13.29 5.82
C GLU A 61 25.59 14.03 4.51
N PRO A 62 26.55 14.33 3.62
CA PRO A 62 26.29 15.05 2.39
C PRO A 62 25.35 14.28 1.45
N HIS A 63 24.26 14.94 1.05
CA HIS A 63 23.27 14.38 0.12
C HIS A 63 23.71 14.55 -1.34
N ILE A 64 23.93 13.44 -2.05
CA ILE A 64 24.11 13.47 -3.51
C ILE A 64 22.73 13.48 -4.17
N LEU A 65 22.28 14.67 -4.55
CA LEU A 65 21.03 14.85 -5.26
C LEU A 65 21.15 14.32 -6.70
N GLN A 66 20.52 13.19 -6.99
CA GLN A 66 20.32 12.75 -8.38
C GLN A 66 19.01 13.31 -8.91
N LEU A 67 19.10 14.35 -9.74
CA LEU A 67 17.96 14.90 -10.44
C LEU A 67 17.49 13.88 -11.49
N THR A 68 16.27 13.37 -11.33
CA THR A 68 15.64 12.55 -12.36
C THR A 68 15.21 13.44 -13.53
N LYS A 69 15.39 12.96 -14.76
CA LYS A 69 15.05 13.69 -15.99
C LYS A 69 13.54 13.61 -16.27
N THR A 70 12.71 13.97 -15.30
CA THR A 70 11.25 14.00 -15.45
C THR A 70 10.77 15.40 -15.89
N TRP A 71 9.60 15.45 -16.53
CA TRP A 71 8.95 16.69 -16.96
C TRP A 71 7.63 16.84 -16.20
N PRO A 72 7.31 18.01 -15.61
CA PRO A 72 8.03 19.28 -15.65
C PRO A 72 9.26 19.31 -14.72
N LYS A 73 10.26 20.10 -15.11
CA LYS A 73 11.66 19.96 -14.64
C LYS A 73 11.92 20.22 -13.14
N ASN A 74 11.01 20.83 -12.38
CA ASN A 74 11.28 21.23 -11.00
C ASN A 74 10.00 21.44 -10.17
N ILE A 75 9.74 20.57 -9.19
CA ILE A 75 9.02 20.97 -7.98
C ILE A 75 10.00 20.79 -6.83
N ARG A 76 10.55 21.90 -6.32
CA ARG A 76 11.44 21.92 -5.15
C ARG A 76 10.77 22.69 -4.02
N ARG A 77 10.54 22.03 -2.89
CA ARG A 77 10.35 22.67 -1.58
C ARG A 77 11.50 22.14 -0.70
N GLY A 78 12.50 22.98 -0.42
CA GLY A 78 13.63 22.63 0.47
C GLY A 78 15.01 22.86 -0.17
N GLY A 79 15.79 23.76 0.43
CA GLY A 79 17.08 24.22 -0.07
C GLY A 79 18.24 23.24 0.15
N ALA A 80 18.42 22.29 -0.77
CA ALA A 80 19.66 21.52 -0.87
C ALA A 80 20.58 22.08 -1.97
N LYS A 81 21.88 22.23 -1.68
CA LYS A 81 22.92 22.59 -2.66
C LYS A 81 23.04 21.49 -3.71
N VAL A 82 23.04 21.88 -4.98
CA VAL A 82 23.22 20.99 -6.14
C VAL A 82 24.71 20.93 -6.44
N VAL A 83 25.31 19.75 -6.38
CA VAL A 83 26.65 19.51 -6.93
C VAL A 83 26.45 18.89 -8.31
N THR A 84 26.91 19.58 -9.35
CA THR A 84 26.83 19.10 -10.73
C THR A 84 27.99 18.15 -11.01
N LEU A 85 27.73 17.05 -11.72
CA LEU A 85 28.69 16.00 -12.12
C LEU A 85 29.80 16.48 -13.08
N SER A 86 30.11 17.77 -13.14
CA SER A 86 31.15 18.37 -13.97
C SER A 86 32.48 18.58 -13.23
N GLU A 87 32.61 18.09 -11.99
CA GLU A 87 33.79 18.28 -11.13
C GLU A 87 34.41 16.94 -10.66
N ILE A 88 34.27 15.87 -11.45
CA ILE A 88 35.09 14.64 -11.34
C ILE A 88 36.03 14.59 -12.54
#